data_AF-A0A7H0H4R3-F1
#
_entry.id   AF-A0A7H0H4R3-F1
#
_cell.length_a   1.000
_cell.length_b   1.000
_cell.length_c   1.000
_cell.angle_alpha   90.00
_cell.angle_beta   90.00
_cell.angle_gamma   90.00
#
_symmetry.space_group_name_H-M   'P 1'
#
loop_
_entity.id
_entity.type
_entity.pdbx_description
1 polymer ?
#
loop_
_entity_poly.entity_id
_entity_poly.type
_entity_poly.pdbx_seq_one_letter_code
_entity_poly.pdbx_strand_id
1 'polypeptide(L)'
;MGHTDYTQSFDSVAVQRNVMAFVGNGFDIQALHDYGARVDTRYEHFYDFLARRHFDPSNIIMQEMRELKDAGAADWSDVEGAVSRLLNGPKVARAEELIEALRQLQGQFSEFLDAVVPSSILTELGADSARHKWAMESLLMFLYDLSPEQYRVSAFPTGENLELYNFLFVNFNYTPLLDDFIHLDQIQFDRLSRRTVDRNCDFHNNPRGVEPHEIKPKDLSSSYLMADVIHPHGQQSVPRSLLFGIDEPVDRRGNQDPRLRLAKPFWAQNRARYAHLFEDTALFIIFGCSLGGVDRWWWDAIAASLGQQRDRHKVAREECRALSHESCTYTPELIIYWYNGGSTPLTEEEVRAKFFEGAGCLDDSKALIHVILYDDRTERVWLRTTAQRPTALAPVS
;
A
#
# COMPACT_ATOMS: atom_id res chain seq x y z
N MET A 1 2.74 -0.48 21.83
CA MET A 1 4.04 -0.87 21.21
C MET A 1 3.99 -0.34 19.80
N GLY A 2 5.04 0.26 19.24
CA GLY A 2 4.95 0.84 17.89
C GLY A 2 5.71 -0.01 16.89
N HIS A 3 6.19 0.60 15.81
CA HIS A 3 7.19 -0.03 14.93
C HIS A 3 8.39 -0.57 15.72
N THR A 4 9.09 -1.55 15.14
CA THR A 4 10.37 -2.02 15.66
C THR A 4 11.34 -0.84 15.77
N ASP A 5 11.95 -0.68 16.93
CA ASP A 5 12.93 0.38 17.16
C ASP A 5 14.31 -0.07 16.65
N TYR A 6 14.72 0.51 15.52
CA TYR A 6 16.01 0.24 14.89
C TYR A 6 17.08 1.25 15.29
N THR A 7 16.79 2.23 16.15
CA THR A 7 17.77 3.27 16.54
C THR A 7 18.99 2.68 17.23
N GLN A 8 18.84 1.55 17.94
CA GLN A 8 19.94 0.81 18.59
C GLN A 8 20.70 -0.13 17.65
N SER A 9 20.23 -0.30 16.41
CA SER A 9 20.89 -1.17 15.41
C SER A 9 22.02 -0.47 14.66
N PHE A 10 22.21 0.82 14.89
CA PHE A 10 23.16 1.70 14.20
C PHE A 10 23.84 2.63 15.23
N ASP A 11 25.01 3.15 14.87
CA ASP A 11 25.88 3.89 15.80
C ASP A 11 25.41 5.33 16.05
N SER A 12 24.78 5.96 15.05
CA SER A 12 24.55 7.41 15.05
C SER A 12 23.15 7.84 14.61
N VAL A 13 22.13 6.98 14.70
CA VAL A 13 20.75 7.35 14.35
C VAL A 13 20.24 8.44 15.29
N ALA A 14 19.83 9.58 14.72
CA ALA A 14 19.25 10.69 15.48
C ALA A 14 17.75 10.48 15.74
N VAL A 15 17.01 10.10 14.71
CA VAL A 15 15.55 9.91 14.73
C VAL A 15 15.17 8.80 13.76
N GLN A 16 14.21 7.96 14.14
CA GLN A 16 13.54 7.01 13.24
C GLN A 16 12.21 7.59 12.74
N ARG A 17 12.02 7.60 11.43
CA ARG A 17 10.78 7.94 10.75
C ARG A 17 10.13 6.70 10.17
N ASN A 18 8.95 6.38 10.67
CA ASN A 18 8.19 5.25 10.16
C ASN A 18 7.27 5.69 9.02
N VAL A 19 7.29 4.93 7.92
CA VAL A 19 6.44 5.10 6.76
C VAL A 19 5.63 3.81 6.56
N MET A 20 4.31 3.92 6.48
CA MET A 20 3.45 2.78 6.14
C MET A 20 2.90 2.95 4.73
N ALA A 21 3.26 2.03 3.84
CA ALA A 21 2.84 2.04 2.45
C ALA A 21 1.83 0.91 2.17
N PHE A 22 0.60 1.27 1.83
CA PHE A 22 -0.46 0.36 1.46
C PHE A 22 -0.45 0.17 -0.05
N VAL A 23 -0.23 -1.07 -0.50
CA VAL A 23 -0.14 -1.40 -1.92
C VAL A 23 -1.23 -2.40 -2.28
N GLY A 24 -2.07 -2.02 -3.23
CA GLY A 24 -3.17 -2.84 -3.72
C GLY A 24 -2.98 -3.27 -5.17
N ASN A 25 -4.05 -3.88 -5.71
CA ASN A 25 -4.00 -4.65 -6.96
C ASN A 25 -3.58 -3.81 -8.17
N GLY A 26 -3.70 -2.48 -8.09
CA GLY A 26 -3.19 -1.56 -9.11
C GLY A 26 -1.70 -1.72 -9.39
N PHE A 27 -0.88 -2.15 -8.42
CA PHE A 27 0.53 -2.45 -8.66
C PHE A 27 0.71 -3.67 -9.57
N ASP A 28 0.05 -4.79 -9.24
CA ASP A 28 0.12 -6.02 -10.04
C ASP A 28 -0.40 -5.79 -11.47
N ILE A 29 -1.52 -5.04 -11.61
CA ILE A 29 -2.08 -4.68 -12.91
C ILE A 29 -1.08 -3.85 -13.72
N GLN A 30 -0.45 -2.84 -13.11
CA GLN A 30 0.54 -2.00 -13.78
C GLN A 30 1.75 -2.85 -14.22
N ALA A 31 2.32 -3.65 -13.32
CA ALA A 31 3.46 -4.49 -13.61
C ALA A 31 3.14 -5.48 -14.74
N LEU A 32 2.00 -6.17 -14.68
CA LEU A 32 1.61 -7.12 -15.72
C LEU A 32 1.37 -6.44 -17.07
N HIS A 33 0.75 -5.26 -17.08
CA HIS A 33 0.56 -4.48 -18.29
C HIS A 33 1.89 -4.08 -18.93
N ASP A 34 2.84 -3.56 -18.14
CA ASP A 34 4.13 -3.07 -18.62
C ASP A 34 5.00 -4.19 -19.23
N TYR A 35 4.84 -5.42 -18.72
CA TYR A 35 5.52 -6.62 -19.23
C TYR A 35 4.71 -7.33 -20.32
N GLY A 36 3.66 -6.69 -20.84
CA GLY A 36 2.89 -7.17 -22.00
C GLY A 36 2.01 -8.38 -21.73
N ALA A 37 1.65 -8.64 -20.46
CA ALA A 37 0.72 -9.69 -20.10
C ALA A 37 -0.68 -9.37 -20.66
N ARG A 38 -1.33 -10.38 -21.26
CA ARG A 38 -2.69 -10.23 -21.81
C ARG A 38 -3.79 -10.40 -20.78
N VAL A 39 -3.43 -10.96 -19.63
CA VAL A 39 -4.31 -11.27 -18.50
C VAL A 39 -3.62 -10.71 -17.28
N ASP A 40 -4.40 -10.11 -16.39
CA ASP A 40 -3.94 -9.53 -15.14
C ASP A 40 -4.74 -10.09 -13.95
N THR A 41 -4.45 -9.59 -12.75
CA THR A 41 -5.00 -10.06 -11.47
C THR A 41 -6.42 -9.54 -11.18
N ARG A 42 -7.10 -8.91 -12.14
CA ARG A 42 -8.48 -8.45 -11.93
C ARG A 42 -9.47 -9.60 -11.80
N TYR A 43 -10.54 -9.38 -11.03
CA TYR A 43 -11.58 -10.38 -10.84
C TYR A 43 -12.38 -10.68 -12.12
N GLU A 44 -12.46 -9.77 -13.10
CA GLU A 44 -13.07 -10.09 -14.40
C GLU A 44 -12.32 -11.24 -15.10
N HIS A 45 -10.99 -11.19 -15.10
CA HIS A 45 -10.15 -12.22 -15.69
C HIS A 45 -10.22 -13.53 -14.90
N PHE A 46 -10.33 -13.45 -13.57
CA PHE A 46 -10.55 -14.62 -12.74
C PHE A 46 -11.89 -15.29 -13.05
N TYR A 47 -12.98 -14.52 -13.21
CA TYR A 47 -14.27 -15.08 -13.62
C TYR A 47 -14.19 -15.77 -14.98
N ASP A 48 -13.53 -15.16 -15.96
CA ASP A 48 -13.35 -15.76 -17.29
C ASP A 48 -12.49 -17.04 -17.23
N PHE A 49 -11.50 -17.10 -16.34
CA PHE A 49 -10.72 -18.30 -16.05
C PHE A 49 -11.59 -19.44 -15.50
N LEU A 50 -12.46 -19.15 -14.52
CA LEU A 50 -13.40 -20.13 -13.96
C LEU A 50 -14.39 -20.62 -15.02
N ALA A 51 -14.94 -19.71 -15.82
CA ALA A 51 -15.91 -20.03 -16.86
C ALA A 51 -15.32 -20.98 -17.93
N ARG A 52 -14.08 -20.73 -18.37
CA ARG A 52 -13.39 -21.59 -19.35
C ARG A 52 -13.08 -22.99 -18.82
N ARG A 53 -12.80 -23.11 -17.52
CA ARG A 53 -12.55 -24.39 -16.84
C ARG A 53 -13.81 -25.17 -16.50
N HIS A 54 -15.00 -24.65 -16.83
CA HIS A 54 -16.29 -25.24 -16.45
C HIS A 54 -16.37 -25.49 -14.94
N PHE A 55 -15.92 -24.50 -14.15
CA PHE A 55 -16.01 -24.54 -12.70
C PHE A 55 -17.45 -24.83 -12.24
N ASP A 56 -17.57 -25.44 -11.06
CA ASP A 56 -18.83 -25.98 -10.54
C ASP A 56 -19.97 -24.94 -10.63
N PRO A 57 -20.99 -25.18 -11.47
CA PRO A 57 -22.10 -24.26 -11.64
C PRO A 57 -23.00 -24.17 -10.40
N SER A 58 -22.86 -25.07 -9.43
CA SER A 58 -23.60 -25.04 -8.17
C SER A 58 -23.03 -24.08 -7.12
N ASN A 59 -21.84 -23.52 -7.37
CA ASN A 59 -21.23 -22.54 -6.46
C ASN A 59 -22.08 -21.25 -6.41
N ILE A 60 -22.61 -20.94 -5.23
CA ILE A 60 -23.56 -19.83 -5.03
C ILE A 60 -22.96 -18.45 -5.32
N ILE A 61 -21.65 -18.27 -5.12
CA ILE A 61 -20.97 -17.00 -5.38
C ILE A 61 -20.82 -16.81 -6.89
N MET A 62 -20.46 -17.87 -7.61
CA MET A 62 -20.39 -17.83 -9.08
C MET A 62 -21.76 -17.52 -9.70
N GLN A 63 -22.83 -18.12 -9.17
CA GLN A 63 -24.20 -17.84 -9.62
C GLN A 63 -24.56 -16.37 -9.44
N GLU A 64 -24.28 -15.80 -8.26
CA GLU A 64 -24.52 -14.38 -7.99
C GLU A 64 -23.74 -13.49 -8.97
N MET A 65 -22.44 -13.72 -9.15
CA MET A 65 -21.62 -12.97 -10.11
C MET A 65 -22.18 -13.05 -11.54
N ARG A 66 -22.69 -14.22 -11.95
CA ARG A 66 -23.31 -14.40 -13.27
C ARG A 66 -24.60 -13.60 -13.40
N GLU A 67 -25.48 -13.65 -12.40
CA GLU A 67 -26.72 -12.87 -12.40
C GLU A 67 -26.45 -11.36 -12.46
N LEU A 68 -25.44 -10.89 -11.72
CA LEU A 68 -25.01 -9.48 -11.75
C LEU A 68 -24.45 -9.09 -13.11
N LYS A 69 -23.69 -9.99 -13.75
CA LYS A 69 -23.18 -9.78 -15.10
C LYS A 69 -24.31 -9.69 -16.12
N ASP A 70 -25.30 -10.58 -16.04
CA ASP A 70 -26.47 -10.60 -16.92
C ASP A 70 -27.36 -9.35 -16.72
N ALA A 71 -27.41 -8.82 -15.49
CA ALA A 71 -28.09 -7.58 -15.16
C ALA A 71 -27.31 -6.30 -15.55
N GLY A 72 -26.07 -6.43 -16.03
CA GLY A 72 -25.23 -5.29 -16.41
C GLY A 72 -24.74 -4.45 -15.23
N ALA A 73 -24.63 -5.03 -14.03
CA ALA A 73 -24.10 -4.32 -12.87
C ALA A 73 -22.62 -3.97 -13.08
N ALA A 74 -22.18 -2.77 -12.67
CA ALA A 74 -20.80 -2.32 -12.86
C ALA A 74 -19.79 -3.11 -12.02
N ASP A 75 -20.22 -3.63 -10.86
CA ASP A 75 -19.41 -4.36 -9.88
C ASP A 75 -19.65 -5.88 -9.92
N TRP A 76 -20.10 -6.41 -11.06
CA TRP A 76 -20.48 -7.83 -11.20
C TRP A 76 -19.34 -8.83 -10.90
N SER A 77 -18.10 -8.40 -11.09
CA SER A 77 -16.88 -9.18 -10.89
C SER A 77 -16.37 -9.13 -9.45
N ASP A 78 -16.91 -8.25 -8.60
CA ASP A 78 -16.47 -8.11 -7.22
C ASP A 78 -16.95 -9.31 -6.37
N VAL A 79 -16.02 -10.23 -6.08
CA VAL A 79 -16.28 -11.41 -5.24
C VAL A 79 -16.74 -11.00 -3.84
N GLU A 80 -16.17 -9.93 -3.28
CA GLU A 80 -16.44 -9.49 -1.91
C GLU A 80 -17.80 -8.78 -1.84
N GLY A 81 -18.11 -7.99 -2.86
CA GLY A 81 -19.45 -7.46 -3.12
C GLY A 81 -20.51 -8.56 -3.24
N ALA A 82 -20.24 -9.62 -3.99
CA ALA A 82 -21.14 -10.76 -4.14
C ALA A 82 -21.38 -11.49 -2.80
N VAL A 83 -20.31 -11.74 -2.02
CA VAL A 83 -20.44 -12.32 -0.67
C VAL A 83 -21.27 -11.44 0.25
N SER A 84 -21.05 -10.12 0.23
CA SER A 84 -21.81 -9.16 1.05
C SER A 84 -23.31 -9.16 0.69
N ARG A 85 -23.64 -9.24 -0.61
CA ARG A 85 -25.03 -9.32 -1.09
C ARG A 85 -25.69 -10.64 -0.71
N LEU A 86 -24.99 -11.77 -0.80
CA LEU A 86 -25.53 -13.06 -0.37
C LEU A 86 -25.70 -13.16 1.15
N LEU A 87 -24.96 -12.38 1.93
CA LEU A 87 -25.04 -12.38 3.38
C LEU A 87 -26.14 -11.45 3.92
N ASN A 88 -26.30 -10.27 3.32
CA ASN A 88 -27.18 -9.21 3.83
C ASN A 88 -28.37 -8.88 2.92
N GLY A 89 -28.39 -9.40 1.69
CA GLY A 89 -29.38 -9.10 0.67
C GLY A 89 -30.64 -9.97 0.74
N PRO A 90 -31.50 -9.91 -0.29
CA PRO A 90 -32.77 -10.63 -0.32
C PRO A 90 -32.62 -12.15 -0.45
N LYS A 91 -31.51 -12.63 -1.03
CA LYS A 91 -31.16 -14.06 -1.15
C LYS A 91 -30.18 -14.47 -0.06
N VAL A 92 -30.60 -14.40 1.21
CA VAL A 92 -29.72 -14.69 2.34
C VAL A 92 -29.26 -16.15 2.31
N ALA A 93 -27.98 -16.36 2.03
CA ALA A 93 -27.30 -17.64 2.14
C ALA A 93 -26.82 -17.88 3.58
N ARG A 94 -26.68 -19.14 3.97
CA ARG A 94 -26.10 -19.47 5.28
C ARG A 94 -24.60 -19.20 5.26
N ALA A 95 -24.05 -18.68 6.35
CA ALA A 95 -22.62 -18.38 6.45
C ALA A 95 -21.75 -19.61 6.16
N GLU A 96 -22.17 -20.80 6.59
CA GLU A 96 -21.47 -22.06 6.32
C GLU A 96 -21.40 -22.41 4.84
N GLU A 97 -22.47 -22.14 4.07
CA GLU A 97 -22.50 -22.37 2.63
C GLU A 97 -21.57 -21.40 1.89
N LEU A 98 -21.55 -20.13 2.32
CA LEU A 98 -20.62 -19.13 1.79
C LEU A 98 -19.16 -19.49 2.08
N ILE A 99 -18.85 -19.98 3.27
CA ILE A 99 -17.50 -20.42 3.62
C ILE A 99 -17.03 -21.55 2.71
N GLU A 100 -17.89 -22.54 2.45
CA GLU A 100 -17.53 -23.66 1.59
C GLU A 100 -17.39 -23.23 0.12
N ALA A 101 -18.28 -22.37 -0.37
CA ALA A 101 -18.18 -21.78 -1.70
C ALA A 101 -16.89 -20.94 -1.87
N LEU A 102 -16.51 -20.17 -0.85
CA LEU A 102 -15.25 -19.40 -0.85
C LEU A 102 -14.02 -20.30 -0.86
N ARG A 103 -14.02 -21.41 -0.12
CA ARG A 103 -12.90 -22.37 -0.13
C ARG A 103 -12.66 -22.96 -1.51
N GLN A 104 -13.72 -23.28 -2.24
CA GLN A 104 -13.59 -23.77 -3.61
C GLN A 104 -12.99 -22.69 -4.52
N LEU A 105 -13.43 -21.43 -4.38
CA LEU A 105 -12.87 -20.30 -5.13
C LEU A 105 -11.41 -20.03 -4.76
N GLN A 106 -11.02 -20.11 -3.49
CA GLN A 106 -9.64 -19.94 -3.03
C GLN A 106 -8.66 -20.87 -3.75
N GLY A 107 -9.02 -22.15 -3.86
CA GLY A 107 -8.20 -23.13 -4.57
C GLY A 107 -8.00 -22.76 -6.04
N GLN A 108 -9.08 -22.37 -6.72
CA GLN A 108 -9.03 -21.96 -8.13
C GLN A 108 -8.30 -20.62 -8.32
N PHE A 109 -8.41 -19.70 -7.36
CA PHE A 109 -7.75 -18.42 -7.42
C PHE A 109 -6.24 -18.55 -7.33
N SER A 110 -5.74 -19.45 -6.48
CA SER A 110 -4.30 -19.76 -6.44
C SER A 110 -3.79 -20.26 -7.79
N GLU A 111 -4.50 -21.19 -8.43
CA GLU A 111 -4.12 -21.69 -9.76
C GLU A 111 -4.19 -20.60 -10.84
N PHE A 112 -5.14 -19.67 -10.70
CA PHE A 112 -5.25 -18.51 -11.58
C PHE A 112 -4.04 -17.60 -11.43
N LEU A 113 -3.65 -17.24 -10.21
CA LEU A 113 -2.48 -16.39 -9.96
C LEU A 113 -1.19 -17.03 -10.49
N ASP A 114 -1.02 -18.36 -10.35
CA ASP A 114 0.13 -19.08 -10.92
C ASP A 114 0.20 -18.96 -12.45
N ALA A 115 -0.95 -18.91 -13.12
CA ALA A 115 -1.03 -18.75 -14.56
C ALA A 115 -0.83 -17.30 -15.02
N VAL A 116 -1.28 -16.33 -14.21
CA VAL A 116 -1.22 -14.89 -14.53
C VAL A 116 0.17 -14.31 -14.25
N VAL A 117 0.81 -14.76 -13.17
CA VAL A 117 2.14 -14.32 -12.76
C VAL A 117 3.14 -15.48 -12.89
N PRO A 118 3.57 -15.80 -14.12
CA PRO A 118 4.60 -16.81 -14.33
C PRO A 118 5.94 -16.33 -13.75
N SER A 119 6.79 -17.29 -13.33
CA SER A 119 8.11 -16.99 -12.76
C SER A 119 9.01 -16.15 -13.67
N SER A 120 8.77 -16.17 -14.99
CA SER A 120 9.49 -15.33 -15.94
C SER A 120 9.23 -13.83 -15.73
N ILE A 121 7.97 -13.43 -15.53
CA ILE A 121 7.62 -12.01 -15.28
C ILE A 121 8.21 -11.57 -13.94
N LEU A 122 8.08 -12.42 -12.91
CA LEU A 122 8.67 -12.14 -11.60
C LEU A 122 10.18 -11.89 -11.72
N THR A 123 10.90 -12.82 -12.34
CA THR A 123 12.37 -12.70 -12.51
C THR A 123 12.77 -11.47 -13.32
N GLU A 124 12.03 -11.15 -14.39
CA GLU A 124 12.31 -9.97 -15.22
C GLU A 124 12.07 -8.68 -14.45
N LEU A 125 10.97 -8.58 -13.70
CA LEU A 125 10.63 -7.46 -12.84
C LEU A 125 11.70 -7.19 -11.78
N GLY A 126 12.11 -8.22 -11.04
CA GLY A 126 13.17 -8.09 -10.04
C GLY A 126 14.50 -7.68 -10.66
N ALA A 127 14.87 -8.30 -11.78
CA ALA A 127 16.12 -7.99 -12.48
C ALA A 127 16.15 -6.54 -12.99
N ASP A 128 15.04 -6.04 -13.52
CA ASP A 128 14.94 -4.66 -13.98
C ASP A 128 14.87 -3.67 -12.81
N SER A 129 14.16 -3.99 -11.73
CA SER A 129 14.18 -3.19 -10.50
C SER A 129 15.59 -3.02 -9.96
N ALA A 130 16.35 -4.13 -9.86
CA ALA A 130 17.73 -4.11 -9.40
C ALA A 130 18.65 -3.33 -10.36
N ARG A 131 18.55 -3.59 -11.67
CA ARG A 131 19.39 -2.93 -12.70
C ARG A 131 19.15 -1.42 -12.77
N HIS A 132 17.90 -1.00 -12.67
CA HIS A 132 17.49 0.40 -12.81
C HIS A 132 17.31 1.12 -11.48
N LYS A 133 17.58 0.43 -10.36
CA LYS A 133 17.45 0.94 -8.98
C LYS A 133 16.02 1.41 -8.63
N TRP A 134 14.99 0.84 -9.25
CA TRP A 134 13.61 1.34 -9.09
C TRP A 134 13.11 1.29 -7.64
N ALA A 135 13.47 0.25 -6.88
CA ALA A 135 13.15 0.17 -5.45
C ALA A 135 13.81 1.33 -4.68
N MET A 136 15.10 1.56 -4.91
CA MET A 136 15.85 2.64 -4.26
C MET A 136 15.31 4.02 -4.64
N GLU A 137 14.96 4.24 -5.91
CA GLU A 137 14.32 5.48 -6.35
C GLU A 137 12.97 5.68 -5.65
N SER A 138 12.14 4.64 -5.57
CA SER A 138 10.85 4.69 -4.87
C SER A 138 11.03 5.06 -3.41
N LEU A 139 11.96 4.42 -2.70
CA LEU A 139 12.15 4.63 -1.27
C LEU A 139 12.80 5.98 -0.91
N LEU A 140 13.68 6.49 -1.77
CA LEU A 140 14.51 7.67 -1.46
C LEU A 140 14.13 8.94 -2.21
N MET A 141 13.26 8.85 -3.23
CA MET A 141 12.92 9.99 -4.10
C MET A 141 11.41 10.18 -4.34
N PHE A 142 10.51 9.48 -3.63
CA PHE A 142 9.06 9.60 -3.83
C PHE A 142 8.51 11.03 -3.66
N LEU A 143 9.20 11.90 -2.90
CA LEU A 143 8.83 13.32 -2.78
C LEU A 143 8.89 14.07 -4.12
N TYR A 144 9.54 13.50 -5.15
CA TYR A 144 9.53 14.04 -6.50
C TYR A 144 8.12 14.12 -7.09
N ASP A 145 7.26 13.18 -6.72
CA ASP A 145 5.94 13.01 -7.30
C ASP A 145 4.94 14.05 -6.77
N LEU A 146 5.28 14.77 -5.69
CA LEU A 146 4.49 15.89 -5.18
C LEU A 146 4.54 17.08 -6.14
N SER A 147 3.41 17.77 -6.29
CA SER A 147 3.40 19.09 -6.94
C SER A 147 4.21 20.10 -6.10
N PRO A 148 4.71 21.19 -6.71
CA PRO A 148 5.38 22.25 -5.95
C PRO A 148 4.54 22.81 -4.80
N GLU A 149 3.22 22.84 -4.95
CA GLU A 149 2.28 23.31 -3.93
C GLU A 149 2.18 22.30 -2.78
N GLN A 150 2.00 21.01 -3.09
CA GLN A 150 1.94 19.91 -2.12
C GLN A 150 3.27 19.77 -1.34
N TYR A 151 4.40 19.84 -2.05
CA TYR A 151 5.72 19.77 -1.44
C TYR A 151 5.95 20.88 -0.41
N ARG A 152 5.55 22.13 -0.71
CA ARG A 152 5.75 23.27 0.21
C ARG A 152 4.96 23.18 1.50
N VAL A 153 3.85 22.43 1.52
CA VAL A 153 3.03 22.24 2.73
C VAL A 153 3.33 20.94 3.46
N SER A 154 4.18 20.07 2.89
CA SER A 154 4.63 18.84 3.55
C SER A 154 5.70 19.14 4.60
N ALA A 155 5.55 18.55 5.78
CA ALA A 155 6.51 18.58 6.87
C ALA A 155 7.38 17.29 6.93
N PHE A 156 7.16 16.36 6.00
CA PHE A 156 7.97 15.14 5.90
C PHE A 156 9.44 15.42 5.57
N PRO A 157 9.81 16.22 4.55
CA PRO A 157 11.21 16.51 4.29
C PRO A 157 11.79 17.42 5.38
N THR A 158 12.95 17.06 5.94
CA THR A 158 13.59 17.83 7.02
C THR A 158 14.93 18.44 6.65
N GLY A 159 15.63 17.91 5.64
CA GLY A 159 17.01 18.35 5.37
C GLY A 159 18.02 17.89 6.43
N GLU A 160 17.58 17.05 7.38
CA GLU A 160 18.40 16.58 8.49
C GLU A 160 19.12 15.28 8.11
N ASN A 161 20.38 15.15 8.53
CA ASN A 161 21.15 13.93 8.35
C ASN A 161 20.88 12.96 9.52
N LEU A 162 21.33 11.71 9.38
CA LEU A 162 21.29 10.67 10.42
C LEU A 162 19.86 10.21 10.79
N GLU A 163 18.88 10.50 9.94
CA GLU A 163 17.53 9.94 10.09
C GLU A 163 17.49 8.51 9.55
N LEU A 164 16.69 7.67 10.21
CA LEU A 164 16.39 6.32 9.74
C LEU A 164 14.99 6.29 9.15
N TYR A 165 14.86 6.00 7.87
CA TYR A 165 13.57 5.79 7.19
C TYR A 165 13.22 4.30 7.26
N ASN A 166 12.18 3.99 8.03
CA ASN A 166 11.66 2.65 8.21
C ASN A 166 10.36 2.47 7.43
N PHE A 167 10.42 1.80 6.29
CA PHE A 167 9.27 1.50 5.45
C PHE A 167 8.64 0.16 5.83
N LEU A 168 7.33 0.18 6.07
CA LEU A 168 6.52 -1.02 6.18
C LEU A 168 5.49 -1.03 5.05
N PHE A 169 5.66 -1.97 4.12
CA PHE A 169 4.69 -2.21 3.06
C PHE A 169 3.61 -3.16 3.55
N VAL A 170 2.36 -2.71 3.50
CA VAL A 170 1.17 -3.51 3.68
C VAL A 170 0.68 -3.92 2.29
N ASN A 171 1.08 -5.11 1.86
CA ASN A 171 0.75 -5.64 0.55
C ASN A 171 -0.61 -6.34 0.60
N PHE A 172 -1.62 -5.73 -0.02
CA PHE A 172 -2.94 -6.34 -0.18
C PHE A 172 -3.01 -7.29 -1.37
N ASN A 173 -1.97 -7.33 -2.21
CA ASN A 173 -1.87 -8.25 -3.33
C ASN A 173 -1.51 -9.63 -2.82
N TYR A 174 -1.98 -10.63 -3.56
CA TYR A 174 -1.68 -12.01 -3.25
C TYR A 174 -0.39 -12.49 -3.93
N THR A 175 0.12 -11.76 -4.93
CA THR A 175 1.29 -12.16 -5.72
C THR A 175 2.59 -11.60 -5.13
N PRO A 176 3.74 -12.24 -5.41
CA PRO A 176 5.04 -11.79 -4.90
C PRO A 176 5.67 -10.65 -5.73
N LEU A 177 4.94 -10.03 -6.66
CA LEU A 177 5.51 -9.01 -7.57
C LEU A 177 6.09 -7.82 -6.82
N LEU A 178 5.38 -7.32 -5.80
CA LEU A 178 5.87 -6.20 -5.00
C LEU A 178 7.08 -6.58 -4.16
N ASP A 179 7.06 -7.78 -3.56
CA ASP A 179 8.14 -8.30 -2.73
C ASP A 179 9.45 -8.34 -3.50
N ASP A 180 9.42 -8.88 -4.73
CA ASP A 180 10.59 -8.97 -5.60
C ASP A 180 11.00 -7.60 -6.13
N PHE A 181 10.04 -6.74 -6.46
CA PHE A 181 10.31 -5.36 -6.89
C PHE A 181 11.05 -4.55 -5.81
N ILE A 182 10.59 -4.59 -4.56
CA ILE A 182 11.12 -3.74 -3.47
C ILE A 182 12.33 -4.38 -2.75
N HIS A 183 12.69 -5.60 -3.13
CA HIS A 183 13.77 -6.33 -2.49
C HIS A 183 15.12 -5.61 -2.66
N LEU A 184 15.72 -5.20 -1.53
CA LEU A 184 17.02 -4.53 -1.50
C LEU A 184 18.17 -5.54 -1.57
N ASP A 185 18.47 -6.00 -2.78
CA ASP A 185 19.59 -6.91 -3.05
C ASP A 185 20.98 -6.22 -3.02
N GLN A 186 22.04 -7.03 -3.10
CA GLN A 186 23.43 -6.56 -3.08
C GLN A 186 23.84 -5.81 -4.36
N ILE A 187 23.05 -5.85 -5.44
CA ILE A 187 23.34 -5.17 -6.70
C ILE A 187 22.91 -3.70 -6.59
N GLN A 188 21.73 -3.44 -6.03
CA GLN A 188 21.19 -2.08 -5.91
C GLN A 188 21.47 -1.40 -4.58
N PHE A 189 21.74 -2.17 -3.50
CA PHE A 189 21.87 -1.63 -2.15
C PHE A 189 23.10 -2.20 -1.40
N ASP A 190 24.12 -1.34 -1.23
CA ASP A 190 25.27 -1.65 -0.38
C ASP A 190 25.10 -1.03 1.01
N ARG A 191 24.88 -1.91 2.00
CA ARG A 191 24.77 -1.54 3.42
C ARG A 191 26.04 -0.92 3.99
N LEU A 192 27.19 -1.12 3.36
CA LEU A 192 28.50 -0.63 3.76
C LEU A 192 29.11 0.29 2.70
N SER A 193 28.26 1.02 1.95
CA SER A 193 28.69 1.92 0.88
C SER A 193 29.69 3.00 1.33
N ARG A 194 29.74 3.31 2.64
CA ARG A 194 30.61 4.32 3.22
C ARG A 194 31.76 3.69 4.00
N ARG A 195 32.97 4.24 3.83
CA ARG A 195 34.22 3.68 4.40
C ARG A 195 34.36 3.84 5.92
N THR A 196 33.76 4.88 6.50
CA THR A 196 34.05 5.33 7.88
C THR A 196 32.82 5.57 8.72
N VAL A 197 31.63 5.38 8.16
CA VAL A 197 30.35 5.62 8.82
C VAL A 197 29.38 4.52 8.39
N ASP A 198 28.41 4.22 9.24
CA ASP A 198 27.46 3.11 9.12
C ASP A 198 26.16 3.45 8.37
N ARG A 199 26.03 4.69 7.88
CA ARG A 199 24.92 5.15 7.05
C ARG A 199 24.90 4.44 5.70
N ASN A 200 23.71 4.02 5.26
CA ASN A 200 23.55 3.15 4.10
C ASN A 200 22.78 3.78 2.91
N CYS A 201 22.28 5.02 3.03
CA CYS A 201 21.62 5.70 1.91
C CYS A 201 21.83 7.23 1.90
N ASP A 202 21.38 7.86 0.81
CA ASP A 202 21.18 9.31 0.68
C ASP A 202 19.71 9.56 0.34
N PHE A 203 18.96 10.15 1.27
CA PHE A 203 17.56 10.51 1.05
C PHE A 203 17.46 11.85 0.34
N HIS A 204 16.61 11.94 -0.69
CA HIS A 204 16.43 13.17 -1.44
C HIS A 204 15.33 14.01 -0.81
N ASN A 205 15.71 15.07 -0.10
CA ASN A 205 14.75 15.93 0.56
C ASN A 205 13.96 16.77 -0.44
N ASN A 206 14.63 17.37 -1.44
CA ASN A 206 14.00 18.22 -2.46
C ASN A 206 14.35 17.73 -3.89
N PRO A 207 13.88 16.53 -4.28
CA PRO A 207 14.28 15.90 -5.54
C PRO A 207 13.78 16.66 -6.78
N ARG A 208 12.66 17.40 -6.68
CA ARG A 208 12.12 18.20 -7.81
C ARG A 208 12.78 19.58 -7.92
N GLY A 209 13.42 20.07 -6.86
CA GLY A 209 14.02 21.39 -6.83
C GLY A 209 12.99 22.51 -6.68
N VAL A 210 12.01 22.33 -5.80
CA VAL A 210 10.94 23.31 -5.54
C VAL A 210 11.53 24.55 -4.88
N GLU A 211 11.23 25.72 -5.46
CA GLU A 211 11.57 27.04 -4.90
C GLU A 211 10.33 27.96 -4.89
N PRO A 212 10.26 28.93 -3.97
CA PRO A 212 11.07 29.06 -2.77
C PRO A 212 10.70 28.00 -1.71
N HIS A 213 11.69 27.46 -0.99
CA HIS A 213 11.52 26.52 0.13
C HIS A 213 12.77 26.57 1.03
N GLU A 214 12.65 26.18 2.31
CA GLU A 214 13.78 26.19 3.27
C GLU A 214 14.87 25.18 2.86
N ILE A 215 14.44 24.00 2.43
CA ILE A 215 15.31 22.94 1.90
C ILE A 215 15.71 23.28 0.46
N LYS A 216 17.02 23.35 0.24
CA LYS A 216 17.62 23.71 -1.06
C LYS A 216 17.24 22.72 -2.17
N PRO A 217 17.19 23.14 -3.44
CA PRO A 217 17.00 22.24 -4.56
C PRO A 217 18.01 21.10 -4.59
N LYS A 218 17.52 19.87 -4.82
CA LYS A 218 18.32 18.63 -4.90
C LYS A 218 19.13 18.31 -3.63
N ASP A 219 18.71 18.84 -2.48
CA ASP A 219 19.35 18.56 -1.20
C ASP A 219 19.25 17.06 -0.83
N LEU A 220 20.34 16.54 -0.26
CA LEU A 220 20.51 15.14 0.10
C LEU A 220 20.85 15.02 1.59
N SER A 221 20.14 14.12 2.27
CA SER A 221 20.43 13.72 3.64
C SER A 221 21.10 12.36 3.68
N SER A 222 22.28 12.30 4.30
CA SER A 222 22.97 11.06 4.58
C SER A 222 22.25 10.32 5.72
N SER A 223 21.64 9.17 5.40
CA SER A 223 20.61 8.55 6.23
C SER A 223 20.69 7.01 6.27
N TYR A 224 19.75 6.39 6.97
CA TYR A 224 19.57 4.94 7.05
C TYR A 224 18.23 4.53 6.44
N LEU A 225 18.19 3.35 5.82
CA LEU A 225 16.98 2.78 5.22
C LEU A 225 16.74 1.37 5.75
N MET A 226 15.49 1.11 6.16
CA MET A 226 14.92 -0.20 6.47
C MET A 226 13.62 -0.37 5.69
N ALA A 227 13.34 -1.57 5.19
CA ALA A 227 12.12 -1.87 4.45
C ALA A 227 11.67 -3.30 4.74
N ASP A 228 10.40 -3.46 5.12
CA ASP A 228 9.75 -4.74 5.40
C ASP A 228 8.41 -4.82 4.65
N VAL A 229 7.98 -6.03 4.28
CA VAL A 229 6.69 -6.29 3.61
C VAL A 229 5.85 -7.25 4.46
N ILE A 230 4.57 -6.93 4.65
CA ILE A 230 3.59 -7.78 5.31
C ILE A 230 2.39 -8.04 4.39
N HIS A 231 1.77 -9.21 4.56
CA HIS A 231 0.70 -9.72 3.71
C HIS A 231 -0.56 -10.01 4.53
N PRO A 232 -1.37 -8.99 4.92
CA PRO A 232 -2.55 -9.20 5.76
C PRO A 232 -3.61 -10.09 5.12
N HIS A 233 -3.67 -10.17 3.78
CA HIS A 233 -4.65 -11.00 3.06
C HIS A 233 -4.09 -12.37 2.64
N GLY A 234 -2.85 -12.68 3.03
CA GLY A 234 -2.17 -13.90 2.63
C GLY A 234 -1.44 -13.76 1.31
N GLN A 235 -0.83 -14.85 0.88
CA GLN A 235 0.12 -14.91 -0.23
C GLN A 235 -0.12 -16.17 -1.07
N GLN A 236 0.05 -16.05 -2.39
CA GLN A 236 -0.18 -17.08 -3.40
C GLN A 236 0.58 -18.38 -3.10
N SER A 237 1.82 -18.28 -2.64
CA SER A 237 2.66 -19.44 -2.27
C SER A 237 2.05 -20.29 -1.14
N VAL A 238 1.09 -19.74 -0.39
CA VAL A 238 0.35 -20.42 0.66
C VAL A 238 -1.15 -20.29 0.37
N PRO A 239 -1.75 -21.16 -0.48
CA PRO A 239 -3.13 -21.01 -0.94
C PRO A 239 -4.17 -20.91 0.18
N ARG A 240 -3.92 -21.60 1.31
CA ARG A 240 -4.77 -21.57 2.50
C ARG A 240 -4.76 -20.24 3.26
N SER A 241 -3.78 -19.37 2.97
CA SER A 241 -3.66 -18.04 3.57
C SER A 241 -4.49 -16.98 2.84
N LEU A 242 -4.94 -17.25 1.61
CA LEU A 242 -5.69 -16.29 0.78
C LEU A 242 -7.04 -15.95 1.45
N LEU A 243 -7.16 -14.74 1.98
CA LEU A 243 -8.33 -14.29 2.73
C LEU A 243 -9.30 -13.54 1.82
N PHE A 244 -10.35 -14.24 1.39
CA PHE A 244 -11.56 -13.62 0.84
C PHE A 244 -12.56 -13.38 1.95
N GLY A 245 -13.27 -12.26 1.89
CA GLY A 245 -14.25 -11.94 2.91
C GLY A 245 -14.72 -10.51 2.85
N ILE A 246 -15.46 -10.14 3.87
CA ILE A 246 -16.01 -8.81 4.07
C ILE A 246 -15.28 -8.10 5.22
N ASP A 247 -15.58 -6.83 5.41
CA ASP A 247 -15.15 -6.09 6.60
C ASP A 247 -15.86 -6.60 7.88
N GLU A 248 -15.40 -6.16 9.06
CA GLU A 248 -16.04 -6.54 10.33
C GLU A 248 -17.48 -5.96 10.40
N PRO A 249 -18.51 -6.78 10.71
CA PRO A 249 -19.88 -6.28 10.83
C PRO A 249 -20.02 -5.23 11.94
N VAL A 250 -20.65 -4.09 11.61
CA VAL A 250 -20.88 -2.99 12.56
C VAL A 250 -21.71 -3.45 13.77
N ASP A 251 -22.81 -4.18 13.51
CA ASP A 251 -23.69 -4.72 14.55
C ASP A 251 -23.37 -6.20 14.81
N ARG A 252 -22.49 -6.47 15.78
CA ARG A 252 -22.10 -7.84 16.16
C ARG A 252 -22.97 -8.42 17.26
N ARG A 253 -23.44 -9.66 17.09
CA ARG A 253 -24.07 -10.47 18.17
C ARG A 253 -23.03 -11.17 19.05
N GLY A 254 -22.00 -10.43 19.46
CA GLY A 254 -20.83 -10.98 20.18
C GLY A 254 -20.07 -12.02 19.36
N ASN A 255 -19.23 -12.82 20.03
CA ASN A 255 -18.30 -13.78 19.39
C ASN A 255 -18.99 -14.97 18.68
N GLN A 256 -20.32 -15.08 18.76
CA GLN A 256 -21.08 -16.14 18.10
C GLN A 256 -21.67 -15.71 16.76
N ASP A 257 -21.46 -14.46 16.35
CA ASP A 257 -21.94 -13.98 15.06
C ASP A 257 -21.25 -14.76 13.91
N PRO A 258 -22.00 -15.55 13.11
CA PRO A 258 -21.42 -16.36 12.05
C PRO A 258 -20.71 -15.51 10.99
N ARG A 259 -21.08 -14.23 10.86
CA ARG A 259 -20.48 -13.27 9.92
C ARG A 259 -19.04 -12.93 10.27
N LEU A 260 -18.62 -13.08 11.54
CA LEU A 260 -17.22 -12.92 11.94
C LEU A 260 -16.31 -13.96 11.28
N ARG A 261 -16.85 -15.13 10.90
CA ARG A 261 -16.07 -16.14 10.17
C ARG A 261 -15.78 -15.74 8.72
N LEU A 262 -16.42 -14.69 8.20
CA LEU A 262 -16.18 -14.11 6.88
C LEU A 262 -15.45 -12.76 6.96
N ALA A 263 -15.21 -12.23 8.17
CA ALA A 263 -14.60 -10.92 8.36
C ALA A 263 -13.08 -11.00 8.22
N LYS A 264 -12.50 -10.33 7.21
CA LYS A 264 -11.05 -10.30 6.99
C LYS A 264 -10.28 -9.75 8.20
N PRO A 265 -10.66 -8.59 8.80
CA PRO A 265 -9.89 -8.03 9.91
C PRO A 265 -9.81 -8.94 11.13
N PHE A 266 -10.87 -9.75 11.35
CA PHE A 266 -10.93 -10.71 12.44
C PHE A 266 -9.90 -11.85 12.25
N TRP A 267 -9.83 -12.44 11.05
CA TRP A 267 -8.90 -13.53 10.75
C TRP A 267 -7.45 -13.08 10.60
N ALA A 268 -7.24 -11.93 9.96
CA ALA A 268 -5.93 -11.30 9.87
C ALA A 268 -5.44 -10.77 11.24
N GLN A 269 -6.35 -10.70 12.22
CA GLN A 269 -6.11 -10.16 13.56
C GLN A 269 -5.58 -8.72 13.51
N ASN A 270 -6.12 -7.92 12.60
CA ASN A 270 -5.59 -6.60 12.24
C ASN A 270 -5.35 -5.72 13.46
N ARG A 271 -6.33 -5.66 14.36
CA ARG A 271 -6.22 -4.86 15.58
C ARG A 271 -5.07 -5.30 16.48
N ALA A 272 -4.87 -6.60 16.68
CA ALA A 272 -3.82 -7.12 17.54
C ALA A 272 -2.43 -6.96 16.89
N ARG A 273 -2.35 -7.18 15.57
CA ARG A 273 -1.07 -7.24 14.84
C ARG A 273 -0.59 -5.88 14.35
N TYR A 274 -1.49 -4.94 14.03
CA TYR A 274 -1.13 -3.75 13.26
C TYR A 274 -1.61 -2.42 13.84
N ALA A 275 -2.66 -2.39 14.67
CA ALA A 275 -3.20 -1.12 15.20
C ALA A 275 -2.13 -0.24 15.86
N HIS A 276 -1.18 -0.90 16.52
CA HIS A 276 -0.13 -0.30 17.30
C HIS A 276 0.93 0.42 16.43
N LEU A 277 1.06 0.05 15.15
CA LEU A 277 1.98 0.66 14.18
C LEU A 277 1.51 2.04 13.72
N PHE A 278 0.21 2.30 13.80
CA PHE A 278 -0.37 3.58 13.41
C PHE A 278 0.05 4.69 14.36
N GLU A 279 0.35 4.39 15.64
CA GLU A 279 0.65 5.37 16.69
C GLU A 279 1.95 6.15 16.45
N ASP A 280 2.95 5.54 15.82
CA ASP A 280 4.26 6.15 15.56
C ASP A 280 4.62 6.22 14.07
N THR A 281 3.63 6.11 13.18
CA THR A 281 3.79 6.35 11.74
C THR A 281 3.77 7.84 11.42
N ALA A 282 4.79 8.31 10.69
CA ALA A 282 4.96 9.71 10.26
C ALA A 282 4.36 9.99 8.89
N LEU A 283 4.33 8.99 8.01
CA LEU A 283 3.77 9.12 6.67
C LEU A 283 3.04 7.85 6.29
N PHE A 284 1.84 8.02 5.78
CA PHE A 284 1.08 6.98 5.11
C PHE A 284 1.17 7.19 3.60
N ILE A 285 1.30 6.10 2.85
CA ILE A 285 1.26 6.13 1.38
C ILE A 285 0.23 5.09 0.93
N ILE A 286 -0.70 5.46 0.04
CA ILE A 286 -1.65 4.53 -0.58
C ILE A 286 -1.36 4.47 -2.08
N PHE A 287 -1.17 3.27 -2.62
CA PHE A 287 -0.92 3.05 -4.03
C PHE A 287 -1.69 1.83 -4.56
N GLY A 288 -2.45 2.01 -5.63
CA GLY A 288 -3.13 0.90 -6.30
C GLY A 288 -4.25 0.22 -5.50
N CYS A 289 -4.67 0.81 -4.38
CA CYS A 289 -5.76 0.30 -3.54
C CYS A 289 -7.13 0.82 -4.02
N SER A 290 -8.15 -0.04 -3.91
CA SER A 290 -9.53 0.44 -3.91
C SER A 290 -9.83 1.08 -2.55
N LEU A 291 -10.30 2.33 -2.54
CA LEU A 291 -10.74 3.01 -1.32
C LEU A 291 -12.17 2.59 -0.90
N GLY A 292 -12.47 1.30 -1.05
CA GLY A 292 -13.77 0.71 -0.79
C GLY A 292 -13.95 0.29 0.66
N GLY A 293 -15.20 -0.04 1.02
CA GLY A 293 -15.57 -0.39 2.38
C GLY A 293 -15.06 -1.74 2.90
N VAL A 294 -14.49 -2.60 2.04
CA VAL A 294 -14.02 -3.93 2.47
C VAL A 294 -12.71 -3.86 3.27
N ASP A 295 -11.89 -2.84 3.02
CA ASP A 295 -10.64 -2.56 3.75
C ASP A 295 -10.78 -1.36 4.70
N ARG A 296 -12.03 -1.00 5.07
CA ARG A 296 -12.37 0.18 5.87
C ARG A 296 -11.55 0.29 7.15
N TRP A 297 -11.28 -0.82 7.85
CA TRP A 297 -10.46 -0.80 9.06
C TRP A 297 -9.11 -0.09 8.88
N TRP A 298 -8.46 -0.28 7.73
CA TRP A 298 -7.19 0.37 7.41
C TRP A 298 -7.39 1.87 7.18
N TRP A 299 -8.38 2.26 6.37
CA TRP A 299 -8.68 3.66 6.07
C TRP A 299 -9.11 4.44 7.31
N ASP A 300 -9.92 3.84 8.18
CA ASP A 300 -10.31 4.40 9.47
C ASP A 300 -9.10 4.61 10.39
N ALA A 301 -8.19 3.62 10.47
CA ALA A 301 -6.98 3.75 11.29
C ALA A 301 -6.01 4.85 10.78
N ILE A 302 -5.90 5.01 9.45
CA ILE A 302 -5.16 6.14 8.86
C ILE A 302 -5.86 7.45 9.21
N ALA A 303 -7.17 7.59 8.91
CA ALA A 303 -7.92 8.81 9.14
C ALA A 303 -7.88 9.24 10.61
N ALA A 304 -8.03 8.30 11.55
CA ALA A 304 -7.91 8.54 12.98
C ALA A 304 -6.49 8.97 13.40
N SER A 305 -5.46 8.68 12.61
CA SER A 305 -4.09 9.10 12.87
C SER A 305 -3.77 10.49 12.33
N LEU A 306 -4.46 10.92 11.27
CA LEU A 306 -4.27 12.24 10.66
C LEU A 306 -4.75 13.37 11.58
N GLY A 307 -4.16 14.56 11.42
CA GLY A 307 -4.57 15.77 12.16
C GLY A 307 -4.12 15.83 13.63
N GLN A 308 -3.43 14.81 14.13
CA GLN A 308 -2.90 14.75 15.50
C GLN A 308 -1.39 15.00 15.50
N GLN A 309 -0.94 16.04 16.20
CA GLN A 309 0.49 16.27 16.43
C GLN A 309 1.01 15.23 17.43
N ARG A 310 2.17 14.64 17.14
CA ARG A 310 2.78 13.54 17.91
C ARG A 310 4.25 13.81 18.19
N ASP A 311 4.77 13.19 19.24
CA ASP A 311 6.18 13.28 19.63
C ASP A 311 7.04 12.24 18.88
N ARG A 312 8.25 12.63 18.45
CA ARG A 312 9.22 11.80 17.71
C ARG A 312 10.02 10.84 18.60
N HIS A 313 9.99 10.99 19.92
CA HIS A 313 10.80 10.20 20.86
C HIS A 313 9.93 9.48 21.90
N LYS A 314 10.19 8.18 22.13
CA LYS A 314 9.65 7.39 23.26
C LYS A 314 10.52 7.47 24.53
N VAL A 315 11.74 8.00 24.42
CA VAL A 315 12.73 8.04 25.50
C VAL A 315 12.44 9.21 26.45
N ALA A 316 12.58 8.95 27.75
CA ALA A 316 12.34 9.94 28.80
C ALA A 316 13.17 11.22 28.62
N ARG A 317 12.59 12.33 29.08
CA ARG A 317 12.98 13.74 28.96
C ARG A 317 14.46 14.10 29.19
N GLU A 318 15.29 13.21 29.73
CA GLU A 318 16.67 13.51 30.15
C GLU A 318 17.74 13.14 29.09
N GLU A 319 17.43 12.32 28.07
CA GLU A 319 18.42 11.82 27.10
C GLU A 319 18.33 12.47 25.70
N CYS A 320 17.35 13.34 25.46
CA CYS A 320 17.18 13.98 24.16
C CYS A 320 18.21 15.11 23.97
N ARG A 321 19.17 14.91 23.05
CA ARG A 321 20.24 15.88 22.74
C ARG A 321 19.81 17.02 21.79
N ALA A 322 18.54 17.10 21.42
CA ALA A 322 18.04 18.15 20.53
C ALA A 322 18.03 19.52 21.22
N LEU A 323 18.52 20.55 20.52
CA LEU A 323 18.70 21.91 21.05
C LEU A 323 17.38 22.67 21.29
N SER A 324 16.26 22.20 20.75
CA SER A 324 14.91 22.71 21.04
C SER A 324 13.89 21.57 20.96
N HIS A 325 12.87 21.58 21.84
CA HIS A 325 11.87 20.52 21.92
C HIS A 325 10.69 20.71 20.95
N GLU A 326 10.52 21.91 20.37
CA GLU A 326 9.52 22.18 19.33
C GLU A 326 9.80 21.40 18.02
N SER A 327 11.07 21.06 17.74
CA SER A 327 11.47 20.23 16.60
C SER A 327 11.23 18.72 16.79
N CYS A 328 10.78 18.30 17.97
CA CYS A 328 10.58 16.89 18.32
C CYS A 328 9.16 16.40 18.08
N THR A 329 8.33 17.18 17.38
CA THR A 329 6.96 16.79 17.03
C THR A 329 6.81 16.57 15.53
N TYR A 330 5.78 15.84 15.14
CA TYR A 330 5.39 15.67 13.74
C TYR A 330 3.88 15.50 13.65
N THR A 331 3.32 15.86 12.50
CA THR A 331 1.92 15.57 12.18
C THR A 331 1.94 14.49 11.09
N PRO A 332 1.27 13.35 11.29
CA PRO A 332 1.17 12.34 10.25
C PRO A 332 0.56 12.91 8.97
N GLU A 333 1.16 12.58 7.83
CA GLU A 333 0.68 12.96 6.51
C GLU A 333 0.25 11.71 5.73
N LEU A 334 -0.58 11.91 4.71
CA LEU A 334 -1.00 10.86 3.78
C LEU A 334 -0.71 11.28 2.34
N ILE A 335 -0.09 10.41 1.56
CA ILE A 335 0.03 10.53 0.11
C ILE A 335 -0.85 9.45 -0.54
N ILE A 336 -1.77 9.86 -1.40
CA ILE A 336 -2.62 8.94 -2.17
C ILE A 336 -2.22 9.03 -3.64
N TYR A 337 -1.70 7.93 -4.18
CA TYR A 337 -1.49 7.78 -5.61
C TYR A 337 -2.75 7.18 -6.24
N TRP A 338 -3.42 7.97 -7.08
CA TRP A 338 -4.67 7.58 -7.71
C TRP A 338 -4.53 7.48 -9.23
N TYR A 339 -4.81 6.30 -9.78
CA TYR A 339 -4.80 6.09 -11.22
C TYR A 339 -6.03 6.76 -11.85
N ASN A 340 -5.78 7.70 -12.77
CA ASN A 340 -6.76 8.56 -13.40
C ASN A 340 -6.87 8.37 -14.93
N GLY A 341 -6.28 7.30 -15.48
CA GLY A 341 -6.33 6.98 -16.91
C GLY A 341 -7.63 6.33 -17.40
N GLY A 342 -8.64 6.21 -16.53
CA GLY A 342 -9.94 5.60 -16.84
C GLY A 342 -10.91 6.52 -17.58
N SER A 343 -12.10 6.01 -17.89
CA SER A 343 -13.17 6.76 -18.59
C SER A 343 -13.78 7.91 -17.78
N THR A 344 -13.63 7.86 -16.46
CA THR A 344 -14.19 8.85 -15.52
C THR A 344 -13.07 9.33 -14.59
N PRO A 345 -12.29 10.34 -15.02
CA PRO A 345 -11.23 10.88 -14.19
C PRO A 345 -11.82 11.61 -12.98
N LEU A 346 -11.16 11.50 -11.83
CA LEU A 346 -11.49 12.19 -10.59
C LEU A 346 -10.58 13.39 -10.35
N THR A 347 -11.08 14.38 -9.61
CA THR A 347 -10.26 15.47 -9.05
C THR A 347 -9.59 15.06 -7.74
N GLU A 348 -8.63 15.86 -7.26
CA GLU A 348 -7.99 15.64 -5.97
C GLU A 348 -9.01 15.68 -4.81
N GLU A 349 -10.01 16.58 -4.87
CA GLU A 349 -11.06 16.64 -3.84
C GLU A 349 -11.97 15.41 -3.87
N GLU A 350 -12.30 14.89 -5.06
CA GLU A 350 -13.13 13.69 -5.19
C GLU A 350 -12.42 12.44 -4.64
N VAL A 351 -11.12 12.31 -4.88
CA VAL A 351 -10.31 11.22 -4.31
C VAL A 351 -10.23 11.34 -2.79
N ARG A 352 -10.04 12.57 -2.26
CA ARG A 352 -10.07 12.82 -0.81
C ARG A 352 -11.42 12.46 -0.21
N ALA A 353 -12.52 12.89 -0.81
CA ALA A 353 -13.87 12.56 -0.36
C ALA A 353 -14.09 11.04 -0.34
N LYS A 354 -13.62 10.34 -1.39
CA LYS A 354 -13.68 8.88 -1.48
C LYS A 354 -12.87 8.18 -0.39
N PHE A 355 -11.71 8.71 -0.02
CA PHE A 355 -10.93 8.20 1.10
C PHE A 355 -11.72 8.27 2.42
N PHE A 356 -12.31 9.43 2.74
CA PHE A 356 -13.09 9.60 3.96
C PHE A 356 -14.39 8.77 3.97
N GLU A 357 -15.06 8.63 2.82
CA GLU A 357 -16.19 7.72 2.65
C GLU A 357 -15.79 6.25 2.92
N GLY A 358 -14.67 5.83 2.34
CA GLY A 358 -14.06 4.51 2.55
C GLY A 358 -13.69 4.26 4.01
N ALA A 359 -13.15 5.28 4.70
CA ALA A 359 -12.88 5.26 6.13
C ALA A 359 -14.16 5.26 6.98
N GLY A 360 -15.26 5.81 6.48
CA GLY A 360 -16.53 5.92 7.21
C GLY A 360 -16.56 7.07 8.21
N CYS A 361 -15.77 8.12 7.95
CA CYS A 361 -15.73 9.33 8.76
C CYS A 361 -15.96 10.57 7.88
N LEU A 362 -16.16 11.72 8.54
CA LEU A 362 -16.29 13.00 7.85
C LEU A 362 -14.91 13.53 7.47
N ASP A 363 -14.86 14.32 6.41
CA ASP A 363 -13.64 15.01 5.98
C ASP A 363 -13.09 15.89 7.11
N ASP A 364 -11.80 15.75 7.38
CA ASP A 364 -11.06 16.58 8.31
C ASP A 364 -10.17 17.57 7.55
N SER A 365 -10.57 18.84 7.56
CA SER A 365 -9.84 19.92 6.90
C SER A 365 -8.44 20.17 7.47
N LYS A 366 -8.11 19.62 8.64
CA LYS A 366 -6.76 19.66 9.21
C LYS A 366 -5.87 18.51 8.75
N ALA A 367 -6.43 17.49 8.09
CA ALA A 367 -5.66 16.36 7.59
C ALA A 367 -4.79 16.77 6.39
N LEU A 368 -3.49 16.56 6.52
CA LEU A 368 -2.52 16.76 5.44
C LEU A 368 -2.56 15.53 4.51
N ILE A 369 -3.40 15.64 3.48
CA ILE A 369 -3.56 14.61 2.44
C ILE A 369 -3.12 15.19 1.10
N HIS A 370 -2.08 14.59 0.52
CA HIS A 370 -1.58 14.90 -0.82
C HIS A 370 -2.10 13.87 -1.81
N VAL A 371 -2.78 14.32 -2.86
CA VAL A 371 -3.31 13.41 -3.89
C VAL A 371 -2.48 13.56 -5.16
N ILE A 372 -1.90 12.47 -5.61
CA ILE A 372 -1.11 12.40 -6.85
C ILE A 372 -1.96 11.63 -7.87
N LEU A 373 -2.60 12.38 -8.76
CA LEU A 373 -3.32 11.84 -9.91
C LEU A 373 -2.30 11.43 -10.98
N TYR A 374 -2.35 10.18 -11.43
CA TYR A 374 -1.43 9.68 -12.46
C TYR A 374 -2.13 8.82 -13.51
N ASP A 375 -1.57 8.77 -14.71
CA ASP A 375 -1.95 7.88 -15.80
C ASP A 375 -0.70 7.24 -16.42
N ASP A 376 -0.87 6.47 -17.50
CA ASP A 376 0.22 5.79 -18.21
C ASP A 376 1.32 6.72 -18.76
N ARG A 377 1.06 8.04 -18.80
CA ARG A 377 1.99 9.05 -19.34
C ARG A 377 2.61 9.90 -18.25
N THR A 378 2.13 9.79 -17.02
CA THR A 378 2.57 10.61 -15.91
C THR A 378 3.94 10.14 -15.45
N GLU A 379 4.93 11.04 -15.50
CA GLU A 379 6.25 10.74 -14.93
C GLU A 379 6.14 10.59 -13.41
N ARG A 380 6.54 9.43 -12.90
CA ARG A 380 6.47 9.08 -11.48
C ARG A 380 7.72 8.32 -11.03
N VAL A 381 8.07 8.45 -9.76
CA VAL A 381 9.13 7.70 -9.12
C VAL A 381 8.58 6.53 -8.31
N TRP A 382 7.55 6.75 -7.50
CA TRP A 382 7.01 5.76 -6.59
C TRP A 382 6.49 4.51 -7.32
N LEU A 383 7.04 3.33 -7.02
CA LEU A 383 6.60 2.04 -7.56
C LEU A 383 6.37 2.06 -9.08
N ARG A 384 7.28 2.70 -9.83
CA ARG A 384 7.25 2.69 -11.30
C ARG A 384 7.89 1.40 -11.82
N THR A 385 7.23 0.76 -12.78
CA THR A 385 7.66 -0.50 -13.43
C THR A 385 8.12 -0.33 -14.87
N THR A 386 8.20 0.91 -15.37
CA THR A 386 8.74 1.25 -16.69
C THR A 386 10.13 1.87 -16.62
N ALA A 387 10.93 1.65 -17.66
CA ALA A 387 12.29 2.20 -17.79
C ALA A 387 12.32 3.72 -18.07
N GLN A 388 11.17 4.34 -18.35
CA GLN A 388 11.12 5.77 -18.62
C GLN A 388 11.27 6.57 -17.31
N ARG A 389 12.51 7.03 -17.09
CA ARG A 389 12.88 7.88 -15.96
C ARG A 389 12.30 9.28 -16.12
N PRO A 390 11.92 10.00 -15.03
CA PRO A 390 11.44 11.36 -15.14
C PRO A 390 12.56 12.22 -15.71
N THR A 391 12.26 13.06 -16.69
CA THR A 391 13.26 13.77 -17.49
C THR A 391 14.16 14.68 -16.63
N ALA A 392 13.69 15.09 -15.43
CA ALA A 392 14.39 15.96 -14.50
C ALA A 392 15.25 15.25 -13.43
N LEU A 393 15.30 13.91 -13.42
CA LEU A 393 16.22 13.13 -12.57
C LEU A 393 17.50 12.81 -13.35
N ALA A 394 18.60 13.48 -13.01
CA ALA A 394 19.91 13.15 -13.54
C ALA A 394 20.29 11.69 -13.19
N PRO A 395 21.09 11.00 -14.03
CA PRO A 395 21.61 9.68 -13.68
C PRO A 395 22.27 9.70 -12.30
N VAL A 396 21.79 8.84 -11.38
CA VAL A 396 22.49 8.59 -10.12
C VAL A 396 23.76 7.85 -10.51
N SER A 397 24.88 8.57 -10.53
CA SER A 397 26.22 8.04 -10.80
C SER A 397 26.65 7.08 -9.70
#